data_AF-A0A4Q6BU87-F1
#
_entry.id   AF-A0A4Q6BU87-F1
#
_cell.length_a   1.000
_cell.length_b   1.000
_cell.length_c   1.000
_cell.angle_alpha   90.00
_cell.angle_beta   90.00
_cell.angle_gamma   90.00
#
_symmetry.space_group_name_H-M   'P 1'
#
loop_
_entity.id
_entity.type
_entity.pdbx_description
1 polymer ?
#
loop_
_entity_poly.entity_id
_entity_poly.type
_entity_poly.pdbx_seq_one_letter_code
_entity_poly.pdbx_strand_id
1 'polypeptide(L)'
;MSYFRLIPVRSPSCLAFRPTVKLEFRRTRCLSFLLGRSTTRKGISSVTAPKNQNRLAAASALAANKISILKVWEELCRSKVEAAKTQTRLALRDSMPEFLDSLVATLSCEEPLHAAQEQSEVAREHGYERASQQNYDLEQVIYEYHLLRKVLTDTLSEHGDFDAETTEVLQSYVEHGIRKAAVTYASVEARFQESQKTELHESRRDAERLNLAKSAFLANMSHEIRTPLGAIMGFVSLLSDADTTSLETSEHLKIIDRHTHHLLRIVDDILDLTKVESGRMSAELSEFSLVQFLAEFSSFAALKAREHGLSFEFTAESLIPDLIVS
;
A
#
# COMPACT_ATOMS: atom_id res chain seq x y z
N MET A 1 39.61 -19.89 -6.89
CA MET A 1 38.25 -20.36 -6.57
C MET A 1 38.26 -21.89 -6.62
N SER A 2 38.32 -22.52 -5.45
CA SER A 2 38.12 -23.97 -5.31
C SER A 2 36.66 -24.20 -4.91
N TYR A 3 35.95 -24.98 -5.70
CA TYR A 3 34.53 -25.29 -5.49
C TYR A 3 34.40 -26.52 -4.58
N PHE A 4 33.57 -26.41 -3.54
CA PHE A 4 32.86 -27.56 -2.98
C PHE A 4 31.73 -27.96 -3.95
N ARG A 5 31.59 -29.27 -4.20
CA ARG A 5 30.62 -29.84 -5.14
C ARG A 5 29.64 -30.75 -4.41
N LEU A 6 28.36 -30.40 -4.48
CA LEU A 6 27.24 -31.35 -4.48
C LEU A 6 26.33 -30.99 -5.68
N ILE A 7 25.93 -31.99 -6.46
CA ILE A 7 25.12 -31.96 -7.71
C ILE A 7 24.19 -33.20 -7.62
N PRO A 8 22.99 -33.34 -8.26
CA PRO A 8 22.26 -32.54 -9.29
C PRO A 8 20.77 -32.24 -8.89
N VAL A 9 19.83 -31.66 -9.64
CA VAL A 9 19.43 -31.74 -11.07
C VAL A 9 18.78 -30.43 -11.55
N ARG A 10 19.08 -30.10 -12.81
CA ARG A 10 18.73 -28.90 -13.57
C ARG A 10 17.35 -28.96 -14.25
N SER A 11 16.60 -27.84 -14.17
CA SER A 11 16.03 -27.03 -15.29
C SER A 11 14.92 -27.63 -16.21
N PRO A 12 14.27 -26.87 -17.14
CA PRO A 12 14.44 -25.44 -17.49
C PRO A 12 13.14 -24.63 -17.80
N SER A 13 13.34 -23.31 -18.04
CA SER A 13 12.70 -22.45 -19.05
C SER A 13 11.23 -22.00 -18.95
N CYS A 14 11.02 -20.67 -19.10
CA CYS A 14 10.13 -19.95 -20.04
C CYS A 14 9.78 -18.57 -19.47
N LEU A 15 10.36 -17.46 -19.95
CA LEU A 15 9.87 -16.62 -21.05
C LEU A 15 8.42 -16.09 -20.88
N ALA A 16 8.36 -14.80 -20.56
CA ALA A 16 7.42 -13.77 -21.00
C ALA A 16 6.01 -14.17 -21.45
N PHE A 17 4.99 -13.60 -20.80
CA PHE A 17 3.91 -12.86 -21.50
C PHE A 17 3.06 -12.05 -20.51
N ARG A 18 2.99 -10.73 -20.70
CA ARG A 18 1.97 -9.86 -20.08
C ARG A 18 0.69 -10.00 -20.92
N PRO A 19 -0.46 -10.41 -20.37
CA PRO A 19 -1.72 -10.26 -21.08
C PRO A 19 -2.19 -8.81 -20.96
N THR A 20 -2.04 -8.05 -22.03
CA THR A 20 -2.81 -6.84 -22.28
C THR A 20 -4.25 -7.26 -22.54
N VAL A 21 -5.13 -7.14 -21.55
CA VAL A 21 -6.57 -7.28 -21.76
C VAL A 21 -7.04 -6.05 -22.52
N LYS A 22 -7.20 -6.19 -23.84
CA LYS A 22 -7.99 -5.26 -24.65
C LYS A 22 -9.46 -5.43 -24.25
N LEU A 23 -10.02 -4.42 -23.61
CA LEU A 23 -11.46 -4.23 -23.51
C LEU A 23 -12.00 -3.91 -24.90
N GLU A 24 -12.49 -4.93 -25.61
CA GLU A 24 -13.35 -4.73 -26.78
C GLU A 24 -14.75 -4.32 -26.29
N PHE A 25 -15.01 -3.02 -26.31
CA PHE A 25 -16.37 -2.49 -26.21
C PHE A 25 -17.15 -2.92 -27.47
N ARG A 26 -17.97 -3.96 -27.34
CA ARG A 26 -19.03 -4.25 -28.31
C ARG A 26 -20.03 -3.10 -28.28
N ARG A 27 -19.92 -2.18 -29.25
CA ARG A 27 -20.96 -1.21 -29.57
C ARG A 27 -22.25 -1.96 -29.91
N THR A 28 -23.21 -1.95 -29.00
CA THR A 28 -24.60 -2.30 -29.32
C THR A 28 -25.09 -1.26 -30.32
N ARG A 29 -25.38 -1.75 -31.53
CA ARG A 29 -25.92 -0.96 -32.65
C ARG A 29 -27.22 -0.27 -32.23
N CYS A 30 -27.22 1.05 -32.08
CA CYS A 30 -28.44 1.83 -32.26
C CYS A 30 -28.67 1.98 -33.76
N LEU A 31 -29.75 1.36 -34.24
CA LEU A 31 -30.20 1.43 -35.63
C LEU A 31 -30.51 2.88 -36.01
N SER A 32 -29.96 3.28 -37.14
CA SER A 32 -30.39 4.38 -37.99
C SER A 32 -31.78 4.13 -38.56
N PHE A 33 -32.73 5.05 -38.38
CA PHE A 33 -33.99 5.23 -39.16
C PHE A 33 -34.67 6.49 -38.56
N LEU A 34 -35.16 7.53 -39.24
CA LEU A 34 -35.34 7.90 -40.64
C LEU A 34 -35.48 9.44 -40.67
N LEU A 35 -34.87 10.09 -41.66
CA LEU A 35 -35.24 11.45 -42.07
C LEU A 35 -36.58 11.40 -42.80
N GLY A 36 -37.60 12.07 -42.27
CA GLY A 36 -38.87 12.32 -42.94
C GLY A 36 -39.22 13.81 -42.82
N ARG A 37 -38.99 14.57 -43.90
CA ARG A 37 -39.51 15.94 -44.04
C ARG A 37 -41.03 15.89 -44.23
N SER A 38 -41.77 16.68 -43.48
CA SER A 38 -43.05 17.22 -43.93
C SER A 38 -43.28 18.62 -43.36
N THR A 39 -43.26 19.61 -44.24
CA THR A 39 -43.76 20.96 -44.02
C THR A 39 -45.29 20.97 -44.05
N THR A 40 -45.96 21.59 -43.07
CA THR A 40 -47.09 22.54 -43.27
C THR A 40 -47.61 23.17 -41.97
N ARG A 41 -47.59 24.52 -41.97
CA ARG A 41 -48.45 25.56 -41.34
C ARG A 41 -49.37 25.29 -40.12
N LYS A 42 -49.20 26.19 -39.14
CA LYS A 42 -50.16 26.93 -38.26
C LYS A 42 -51.47 26.22 -37.84
N GLY A 43 -51.57 25.97 -36.55
CA GLY A 43 -52.82 25.87 -35.78
C GLY A 43 -52.50 25.91 -34.28
N ILE A 44 -52.94 26.95 -33.58
CA ILE A 44 -52.91 27.02 -32.12
C ILE A 44 -54.02 26.10 -31.61
N SER A 45 -53.64 24.98 -31.01
CA SER A 45 -54.50 24.16 -30.15
C SER A 45 -53.60 23.38 -29.20
N SER A 46 -53.74 23.62 -27.90
CA SER A 46 -53.09 22.87 -26.83
C SER A 46 -53.65 21.45 -26.81
N VAL A 47 -53.03 20.56 -27.59
CA VAL A 47 -53.21 19.12 -27.51
C VAL A 47 -52.02 18.59 -26.74
N THR A 48 -52.26 17.97 -25.59
CA THR A 48 -51.24 17.25 -24.82
C THR A 48 -50.53 16.26 -25.75
N ALA A 49 -49.23 16.45 -25.97
CA ALA A 49 -48.43 15.57 -26.81
C ALA A 49 -48.49 14.12 -26.26
N PRO A 50 -48.44 13.08 -27.11
CA PRO A 50 -48.34 11.70 -26.63
C PRO A 50 -47.11 11.56 -25.72
N LYS A 51 -47.23 10.84 -24.60
CA LYS A 51 -46.20 10.70 -23.53
C LYS A 51 -44.77 10.49 -24.04
N ASN A 52 -44.60 9.72 -25.11
CA ASN A 52 -43.28 9.47 -25.73
C ASN A 52 -42.67 10.75 -26.35
N GLN A 53 -43.49 11.64 -26.89
CA GLN A 53 -43.05 12.89 -27.53
C GLN A 53 -42.54 13.92 -26.51
N ASN A 54 -43.11 13.97 -25.29
CA ASN A 54 -42.59 14.79 -24.20
C ASN A 54 -41.19 14.34 -23.76
N ARG A 55 -40.99 13.01 -23.59
CA ARG A 55 -39.68 12.47 -23.22
C ARG A 55 -38.63 12.70 -24.29
N LEU A 56 -38.97 12.49 -25.57
CA LEU A 56 -38.05 12.76 -26.68
C LEU A 56 -37.69 14.24 -26.80
N ALA A 57 -38.65 15.14 -26.53
CA ALA A 57 -38.39 16.58 -26.46
C ALA A 57 -37.44 16.92 -25.29
N ALA A 58 -37.64 16.32 -24.11
CA ALA A 58 -36.76 16.48 -22.95
C ALA A 58 -35.34 15.97 -23.26
N ALA A 59 -35.23 14.78 -23.85
CA ALA A 59 -33.95 14.20 -24.27
C ALA A 59 -33.22 15.13 -25.25
N SER A 60 -33.94 15.67 -26.25
CA SER A 60 -33.38 16.63 -27.21
C SER A 60 -32.95 17.94 -26.55
N ALA A 61 -33.73 18.46 -25.58
CA ALA A 61 -33.41 19.68 -24.86
C ALA A 61 -32.14 19.51 -24.00
N LEU A 62 -32.03 18.40 -23.27
CA LEU A 62 -30.83 18.09 -22.48
C LEU A 62 -29.60 17.87 -23.36
N ALA A 63 -29.75 17.16 -24.47
CA ALA A 63 -28.66 16.93 -25.43
C ALA A 63 -28.14 18.24 -26.03
N ALA A 64 -29.05 19.13 -26.47
CA ALA A 64 -28.69 20.42 -27.04
C ALA A 64 -27.99 21.36 -26.02
N ASN A 65 -28.32 21.22 -24.74
CA ASN A 65 -27.82 22.09 -23.67
C ASN A 65 -26.72 21.45 -22.80
N LYS A 66 -26.22 20.25 -23.14
CA LYS A 66 -25.24 19.49 -22.33
C LYS A 66 -24.04 20.33 -21.87
N ILE A 67 -23.46 21.12 -22.78
CA ILE A 67 -22.30 21.96 -22.47
C ILE A 67 -22.65 23.05 -21.44
N SER A 68 -23.84 23.65 -21.58
CA SER A 68 -24.34 24.67 -20.65
C SER A 68 -24.63 24.06 -19.28
N ILE A 69 -25.33 22.92 -19.24
CA ILE A 69 -25.63 22.16 -18.02
C ILE A 69 -24.35 21.87 -17.24
N LEU A 70 -23.34 21.29 -17.89
CA LEU A 70 -22.07 20.97 -17.23
C LEU A 70 -21.32 22.21 -16.76
N LYS A 71 -21.44 23.34 -17.48
CA LYS A 71 -20.82 24.61 -17.07
C LYS A 71 -21.49 25.18 -15.82
N VAL A 72 -22.81 25.26 -15.80
CA VAL A 72 -23.57 25.77 -14.65
C VAL A 72 -23.40 24.86 -13.44
N TRP A 73 -23.46 23.54 -13.64
CA TRP A 73 -23.22 22.57 -12.58
C TRP A 73 -21.81 22.71 -11.99
N GLU A 74 -20.77 22.81 -12.84
CA GLU A 74 -19.39 23.01 -12.38
C GLU A 74 -19.25 24.28 -11.54
N GLU A 75 -19.86 25.38 -11.97
CA GLU A 75 -19.84 26.66 -11.25
C GLU A 75 -20.53 26.57 -9.89
N LEU A 76 -21.67 25.87 -9.82
CA LEU A 76 -22.35 25.60 -8.55
C LEU A 76 -21.52 24.70 -7.62
N CYS A 77 -20.89 23.65 -8.15
CA CYS A 77 -20.01 22.79 -7.37
C CYS A 77 -18.84 23.59 -6.80
N ARG A 78 -18.13 24.38 -7.63
CA ARG A 78 -17.04 25.25 -7.16
C ARG A 78 -17.51 26.29 -6.13
N SER A 79 -18.74 26.76 -6.23
CA SER A 79 -19.28 27.72 -5.28
C SER A 79 -19.66 27.09 -3.94
N LYS A 80 -20.14 25.84 -3.93
CA LYS A 80 -20.87 25.27 -2.78
C LYS A 80 -20.24 24.01 -2.18
N VAL A 81 -19.36 23.34 -2.91
CA VAL A 81 -18.63 22.15 -2.45
C VAL A 81 -17.19 22.56 -2.20
N GLU A 82 -16.73 22.42 -0.95
CA GLU A 82 -15.40 22.89 -0.56
C GLU A 82 -14.30 22.18 -1.35
N ALA A 83 -14.39 20.85 -1.45
CA ALA A 83 -13.41 20.04 -2.17
C ALA A 83 -13.35 20.37 -3.67
N ALA A 84 -14.46 20.79 -4.28
CA ALA A 84 -14.55 21.11 -5.71
C ALA A 84 -13.81 22.40 -6.10
N LYS A 85 -13.55 23.31 -5.15
CA LYS A 85 -12.89 24.60 -5.41
C LYS A 85 -11.50 24.43 -6.00
N THR A 86 -10.74 23.48 -5.49
CA THR A 86 -9.34 23.24 -5.84
C THR A 86 -9.17 22.24 -6.97
N GLN A 87 -10.25 21.54 -7.38
CA GLN A 87 -10.18 20.55 -8.45
C GLN A 87 -9.96 21.17 -9.82
N THR A 88 -9.20 20.47 -10.66
CA THR A 88 -9.13 20.79 -12.09
C THR A 88 -10.50 20.56 -12.73
N ARG A 89 -10.80 21.27 -13.83
CA ARG A 89 -12.05 21.07 -14.56
C ARG A 89 -12.24 19.62 -15.04
N LEU A 90 -11.15 18.96 -15.44
CA LEU A 90 -11.19 17.57 -15.89
C LEU A 90 -11.59 16.65 -14.73
N ALA A 91 -10.94 16.76 -13.57
CA ALA A 91 -11.24 15.94 -12.39
C ALA A 91 -12.62 16.24 -11.75
N LEU A 92 -13.11 17.47 -11.89
CA LEU A 92 -14.43 17.83 -11.37
C LEU A 92 -15.55 17.31 -12.28
N ARG A 93 -15.41 17.45 -13.61
CA ARG A 93 -16.43 16.97 -14.56
C ARG A 93 -16.40 15.47 -14.73
N ASP A 94 -15.20 14.89 -14.84
CA ASP A 94 -14.94 13.46 -14.86
C ASP A 94 -15.96 12.67 -15.70
N SER A 95 -16.63 11.68 -15.09
CA SER A 95 -17.70 10.83 -15.62
C SER A 95 -19.08 11.51 -15.84
N MET A 96 -19.25 12.79 -15.47
CA MET A 96 -20.55 13.49 -15.60
C MET A 96 -21.03 13.74 -17.04
N PRO A 97 -20.17 14.01 -18.04
CA PRO A 97 -20.61 14.11 -19.43
C PRO A 97 -21.25 12.80 -19.93
N GLU A 98 -20.69 11.65 -19.60
CA GLU A 98 -21.20 10.33 -19.96
C GLU A 98 -22.50 10.03 -19.21
N PHE A 99 -22.62 10.48 -17.96
CA PHE A 99 -23.84 10.35 -17.17
C PHE A 99 -25.00 11.09 -17.84
N LEU A 100 -24.76 12.29 -18.37
CA LEU A 100 -25.77 13.03 -19.13
C LEU A 100 -26.14 12.36 -20.46
N ASP A 101 -25.18 11.77 -21.18
CA ASP A 101 -25.49 11.03 -22.41
C ASP A 101 -26.34 9.80 -22.14
N SER A 102 -26.06 9.09 -21.04
CA SER A 102 -26.85 7.94 -20.59
C SER A 102 -28.26 8.34 -20.15
N LEU A 103 -28.43 9.50 -19.49
CA LEU A 103 -29.74 10.05 -19.19
C LEU A 103 -30.54 10.37 -20.47
N VAL A 104 -29.92 11.02 -21.45
CA VAL A 104 -30.57 11.33 -22.75
C VAL A 104 -31.02 10.05 -23.45
N ALA A 105 -30.17 9.02 -23.44
CA ALA A 105 -30.51 7.70 -23.99
C ALA A 105 -31.67 7.04 -23.22
N THR A 106 -31.67 7.14 -21.88
CA THR A 106 -32.73 6.62 -21.00
C THR A 106 -34.08 7.28 -21.29
N LEU A 107 -34.11 8.61 -21.45
CA LEU A 107 -35.35 9.32 -21.78
C LEU A 107 -35.90 8.94 -23.17
N SER A 108 -35.02 8.52 -24.08
CA SER A 108 -35.38 8.19 -25.47
C SER A 108 -35.80 6.73 -25.67
N CYS A 109 -35.70 5.86 -24.65
CA CYS A 109 -35.98 4.44 -24.80
C CYS A 109 -37.46 4.08 -24.56
N GLU A 110 -37.83 2.85 -24.90
CA GLU A 110 -39.20 2.35 -24.76
C GLU A 110 -39.61 2.19 -23.28
N GLU A 111 -38.69 1.72 -22.43
CA GLU A 111 -38.91 1.46 -20.99
C GLU A 111 -37.99 2.32 -20.10
N PRO A 112 -38.24 3.63 -19.99
CA PRO A 112 -37.30 4.57 -19.38
C PRO A 112 -37.12 4.38 -17.86
N LEU A 113 -38.18 3.99 -17.14
CA LEU A 113 -38.09 3.78 -15.69
C LEU A 113 -37.25 2.55 -15.33
N HIS A 114 -37.34 1.48 -16.13
CA HIS A 114 -36.50 0.29 -15.96
C HIS A 114 -35.04 0.62 -16.33
N ALA A 115 -34.83 1.26 -17.48
CA ALA A 115 -33.49 1.67 -17.92
C ALA A 115 -32.80 2.60 -16.92
N ALA A 116 -33.54 3.51 -16.27
CA ALA A 116 -33.02 4.39 -15.23
C ALA A 116 -32.51 3.66 -13.98
N GLN A 117 -33.00 2.45 -13.71
CA GLN A 117 -32.59 1.62 -12.58
C GLN A 117 -31.43 0.68 -12.91
N GLU A 118 -31.19 0.38 -14.19
CA GLU A 118 -30.10 -0.50 -14.61
C GLU A 118 -28.83 0.26 -15.03
N GLN A 119 -28.98 1.45 -15.62
CA GLN A 119 -27.83 2.25 -16.08
C GLN A 119 -27.18 2.98 -14.91
N SER A 120 -26.06 2.45 -14.42
CA SER A 120 -25.33 3.10 -13.31
C SER A 120 -23.84 2.79 -13.23
N GLU A 121 -23.22 2.32 -14.31
CA GLU A 121 -21.77 2.14 -14.32
C GLU A 121 -21.03 3.46 -14.17
N VAL A 122 -21.51 4.51 -14.86
CA VAL A 122 -20.94 5.86 -14.79
C VAL A 122 -21.02 6.47 -13.39
N ALA A 123 -22.12 6.25 -12.66
CA ALA A 123 -22.24 6.76 -11.29
C ALA A 123 -21.33 6.00 -10.31
N ARG A 124 -21.03 4.72 -10.57
CA ARG A 124 -20.03 3.97 -9.80
C ARG A 124 -18.64 4.53 -10.03
N GLU A 125 -18.30 4.83 -11.28
CA GLU A 125 -17.04 5.47 -11.65
C GLU A 125 -16.88 6.82 -10.94
N HIS A 126 -17.91 7.68 -10.97
CA HIS A 126 -17.93 8.94 -10.20
C HIS A 126 -17.69 8.73 -8.69
N GLY A 127 -18.37 7.75 -8.08
CA GLY A 127 -18.16 7.43 -6.66
C GLY A 127 -16.74 6.94 -6.35
N TYR A 128 -16.14 6.17 -7.26
CA TYR A 128 -14.75 5.71 -7.14
C TYR A 128 -13.75 6.86 -7.29
N GLU A 129 -13.95 7.73 -8.28
CA GLU A 129 -13.13 8.92 -8.54
C GLU A 129 -13.11 9.84 -7.32
N ARG A 130 -14.29 10.11 -6.74
CA ARG A 130 -14.41 10.94 -5.54
C ARG A 130 -13.77 10.33 -4.31
N ALA A 131 -13.90 9.02 -4.10
CA ALA A 131 -13.21 8.34 -3.01
C ALA A 131 -11.69 8.30 -3.18
N SER A 132 -11.20 8.44 -4.41
CA SER A 132 -9.76 8.49 -4.71
C SER A 132 -9.18 9.91 -4.57
N GLN A 133 -10.02 10.94 -4.43
CA GLN A 133 -9.60 12.33 -4.28
C GLN A 133 -9.46 12.70 -2.80
N GLN A 134 -8.38 13.40 -2.47
CA GLN A 134 -8.17 13.91 -1.11
C GLN A 134 -9.21 15.00 -0.79
N ASN A 135 -9.72 14.97 0.44
CA ASN A 135 -10.67 15.94 1.02
C ASN A 135 -12.10 15.93 0.44
N TYR A 136 -12.48 14.93 -0.35
CA TYR A 136 -13.88 14.68 -0.64
C TYR A 136 -14.51 13.84 0.45
N ASP A 137 -15.73 14.20 0.85
CA ASP A 137 -16.56 13.39 1.73
C ASP A 137 -17.82 12.90 1.01
N LEU A 138 -18.50 11.90 1.59
CA LEU A 138 -19.70 11.33 1.00
C LEU A 138 -20.84 12.36 0.85
N GLU A 139 -20.97 13.29 1.79
CA GLU A 139 -22.02 14.31 1.77
C GLU A 139 -21.86 15.24 0.57
N GLN A 140 -20.62 15.62 0.26
CA GLN A 140 -20.27 16.41 -0.91
C GLN A 140 -20.58 15.67 -2.22
N VAL A 141 -20.27 14.37 -2.30
CA VAL A 141 -20.63 13.56 -3.49
C VAL A 141 -22.14 13.58 -3.71
N ILE A 142 -22.93 13.34 -2.66
CA ILE A 142 -24.40 13.38 -2.74
C ILE A 142 -24.87 14.79 -3.11
N TYR A 143 -24.23 15.83 -2.56
CA TYR A 143 -24.58 17.22 -2.84
C TYR A 143 -24.33 17.62 -4.31
N GLU A 144 -23.25 17.11 -4.94
CA GLU A 144 -22.99 17.31 -6.37
C GLU A 144 -24.15 16.82 -7.25
N TYR A 145 -24.74 15.67 -6.92
CA TYR A 145 -25.94 15.17 -7.62
C TYR A 145 -27.18 16.00 -7.32
N HIS A 146 -27.35 16.53 -6.11
CA HIS A 146 -28.44 17.47 -5.81
C HIS A 146 -28.34 18.75 -6.66
N LEU A 147 -27.13 19.29 -6.82
CA LEU A 147 -26.88 20.42 -7.70
C LEU A 147 -27.16 20.05 -9.16
N LEU A 148 -26.75 18.87 -9.61
CA LEU A 148 -27.02 18.39 -10.96
C LEU A 148 -28.53 18.29 -11.21
N ARG A 149 -29.28 17.67 -10.31
CA ARG A 149 -30.73 17.55 -10.39
C ARG A 149 -31.37 18.92 -10.58
N LYS A 150 -30.95 19.89 -9.77
CA LYS A 150 -31.43 21.27 -9.88
C LYS A 150 -31.17 21.84 -11.27
N VAL A 151 -29.93 21.76 -11.78
CA VAL A 151 -29.57 22.29 -13.09
C VAL A 151 -30.38 21.61 -14.21
N LEU A 152 -30.59 20.30 -14.12
CA LEU A 152 -31.40 19.56 -15.09
C LEU A 152 -32.87 19.99 -15.07
N THR A 153 -33.47 20.12 -13.89
CA THR A 153 -34.85 20.61 -13.74
C THR A 153 -35.01 22.04 -14.24
N ASP A 154 -34.09 22.94 -13.87
CA ASP A 154 -34.10 24.33 -14.32
C ASP A 154 -34.00 24.40 -15.85
N THR A 155 -33.06 23.64 -16.44
CA THR A 155 -32.88 23.59 -17.91
C THR A 155 -34.12 23.11 -18.63
N LEU A 156 -34.79 22.07 -18.12
CA LEU A 156 -36.04 21.59 -18.70
C LEU A 156 -37.15 22.64 -18.58
N SER A 157 -37.30 23.29 -17.42
CA SER A 157 -38.35 24.30 -17.22
C SER A 157 -38.27 25.49 -18.19
N GLU A 158 -37.08 25.83 -18.68
CA GLU A 158 -36.87 26.87 -19.70
C GLU A 158 -37.31 26.45 -21.12
N HIS A 159 -37.41 25.14 -21.39
CA HIS A 159 -37.67 24.58 -22.72
C HIS A 159 -39.09 24.02 -22.89
N GLY A 160 -39.89 23.98 -21.84
CA GLY A 160 -41.30 23.60 -21.90
C GLY A 160 -41.84 23.03 -20.59
N ASP A 161 -43.15 22.84 -20.55
CA ASP A 161 -43.80 22.09 -19.47
C ASP A 161 -43.74 20.59 -19.81
N PHE A 162 -43.08 19.81 -18.96
CA PHE A 162 -42.89 18.38 -19.15
C PHE A 162 -43.83 17.61 -18.23
N ASP A 163 -44.33 16.47 -18.71
CA ASP A 163 -45.28 15.67 -17.94
C ASP A 163 -44.65 15.01 -16.70
N ALA A 164 -45.52 14.55 -15.80
CA ALA A 164 -45.13 13.90 -14.55
C ALA A 164 -44.23 12.68 -14.79
N GLU A 165 -44.46 11.94 -15.88
CA GLU A 165 -43.67 10.76 -16.25
C GLU A 165 -42.22 11.13 -16.62
N THR A 166 -42.02 12.18 -17.41
CA THR A 166 -40.67 12.69 -17.75
C THR A 166 -39.92 13.13 -16.50
N THR A 167 -40.61 13.84 -15.60
CA THR A 167 -40.05 14.29 -14.32
C THR A 167 -39.70 13.10 -13.42
N GLU A 168 -40.55 12.07 -13.37
CA GLU A 168 -40.32 10.84 -12.60
C GLU A 168 -39.10 10.07 -13.10
N VAL A 169 -38.94 9.93 -14.43
CA VAL A 169 -37.76 9.28 -15.02
C VAL A 169 -36.47 10.02 -14.63
N LEU A 170 -36.45 11.35 -14.77
CA LEU A 170 -35.30 12.17 -14.39
C LEU A 170 -34.94 12.00 -12.91
N GLN A 171 -35.96 12.08 -12.04
CA GLN A 171 -35.78 11.92 -10.60
C GLN A 171 -35.25 10.53 -10.26
N SER A 172 -35.84 9.49 -10.84
CA SER A 172 -35.44 8.09 -10.63
C SER A 172 -34.00 7.83 -11.08
N TYR A 173 -33.61 8.36 -12.25
CA TYR A 173 -32.24 8.25 -12.78
C TYR A 173 -31.21 8.89 -11.84
N VAL A 174 -31.45 10.12 -11.40
CA VAL A 174 -30.52 10.82 -10.51
C VAL A 174 -30.45 10.15 -9.14
N GLU A 175 -31.58 9.74 -8.57
CA GLU A 175 -31.63 9.03 -7.28
C GLU A 175 -30.86 7.71 -7.32
N HIS A 176 -30.97 6.98 -8.44
CA HIS A 176 -30.20 5.75 -8.64
C HIS A 176 -28.70 6.04 -8.78
N GLY A 177 -28.33 7.10 -9.50
CA GLY A 177 -26.95 7.59 -9.59
C GLY A 177 -26.36 7.90 -8.22
N ILE A 178 -27.06 8.68 -7.39
CA ILE A 178 -26.67 9.00 -6.01
C ILE A 178 -26.38 7.71 -5.23
N ARG A 179 -27.32 6.75 -5.24
CA ARG A 179 -27.19 5.50 -4.49
C ARG A 179 -25.94 4.72 -4.91
N LYS A 180 -25.67 4.64 -6.21
CA LYS A 180 -24.55 3.84 -6.75
C LYS A 180 -23.21 4.52 -6.55
N ALA A 181 -23.13 5.84 -6.70
CA ALA A 181 -21.97 6.63 -6.34
C ALA A 181 -21.67 6.50 -4.83
N ALA A 182 -22.68 6.68 -3.98
CA ALA A 182 -22.54 6.60 -2.52
C ALA A 182 -22.05 5.23 -2.03
N VAL A 183 -22.66 4.14 -2.53
CA VAL A 183 -22.23 2.78 -2.17
C VAL A 183 -20.80 2.52 -2.65
N THR A 184 -20.45 2.96 -3.85
CA THR A 184 -19.10 2.76 -4.38
C THR A 184 -18.08 3.53 -3.57
N TYR A 185 -18.35 4.82 -3.30
CA TYR A 185 -17.53 5.67 -2.45
C TYR A 185 -17.28 5.01 -1.08
N ALA A 186 -18.35 4.63 -0.38
CA ALA A 186 -18.26 4.03 0.95
C ALA A 186 -17.47 2.72 0.94
N SER A 187 -17.60 1.91 -0.13
CA SER A 187 -16.86 0.66 -0.25
C SER A 187 -15.36 0.87 -0.50
N VAL A 188 -14.97 1.92 -1.22
CA VAL A 188 -13.57 2.27 -1.46
C VAL A 188 -12.95 2.82 -0.19
N GLU A 189 -13.64 3.76 0.46
CA GLU A 189 -13.19 4.35 1.73
C GLU A 189 -13.01 3.29 2.82
N ALA A 190 -13.96 2.36 2.97
CA ALA A 190 -13.85 1.27 3.94
C ALA A 190 -12.62 0.37 3.68
N ARG A 191 -12.30 0.09 2.41
CA ARG A 191 -11.11 -0.70 2.05
C ARG A 191 -9.83 0.03 2.39
N PHE A 192 -9.78 1.33 2.12
CA PHE A 192 -8.61 2.16 2.42
C PHE A 192 -8.37 2.28 3.93
N GLN A 193 -9.42 2.47 4.71
CA GLN A 193 -9.33 2.48 6.17
C GLN A 193 -8.85 1.14 6.74
N GLU A 194 -9.38 0.03 6.21
CA GLU A 194 -8.94 -1.31 6.65
C GLU A 194 -7.46 -1.55 6.30
N SER A 195 -7.00 -1.17 5.10
CA SER A 195 -5.59 -1.34 4.74
C SER A 195 -4.67 -0.53 5.66
N GLN A 196 -5.01 0.73 5.96
CA GLN A 196 -4.23 1.54 6.89
C GLN A 196 -4.21 0.93 8.30
N LYS A 197 -5.35 0.43 8.77
CA LYS A 197 -5.43 -0.23 10.07
C LYS A 197 -4.57 -1.49 10.14
N THR A 198 -4.55 -2.28 9.06
CA THR A 198 -3.67 -3.46 8.98
C THR A 198 -2.20 -3.08 9.00
N GLU A 199 -1.79 -2.08 8.22
CA GLU A 199 -0.40 -1.61 8.16
C GLU A 199 0.07 -1.05 9.51
N LEU A 200 -0.76 -0.23 10.17
CA LEU A 200 -0.47 0.28 11.51
C LEU A 200 -0.32 -0.84 12.53
N HIS A 201 -1.17 -1.86 12.45
CA HIS A 201 -1.13 -2.99 13.36
C HIS A 201 0.10 -3.89 13.13
N GLU A 202 0.50 -4.09 11.88
CA GLU A 202 1.74 -4.81 11.54
C GLU A 202 2.97 -4.04 12.02
N SER A 203 3.06 -2.74 11.71
CA SER A 203 4.15 -1.88 12.17
C SER A 203 4.27 -1.87 13.70
N ARG A 204 3.13 -1.79 14.40
CA ARG A 204 3.08 -1.87 15.86
C ARG A 204 3.59 -3.22 16.37
N ARG A 205 3.16 -4.34 15.77
CA ARG A 205 3.61 -5.68 16.16
C ARG A 205 5.12 -5.85 15.99
N ASP A 206 5.67 -5.32 14.91
CA ASP A 206 7.11 -5.40 14.67
C ASP A 206 7.91 -4.54 15.67
N ALA A 207 7.40 -3.34 15.99
CA ALA A 207 7.98 -2.52 17.06
C ALA A 207 7.93 -3.22 18.43
N GLU A 208 6.80 -3.87 18.77
CA GLU A 208 6.64 -4.64 20.01
C GLU A 208 7.61 -5.84 20.06
N ARG A 209 7.74 -6.58 18.96
CA ARG A 209 8.70 -7.71 18.85
C ARG A 209 10.13 -7.23 19.05
N LEU A 210 10.53 -6.14 18.39
CA LEU A 210 11.87 -5.57 18.53
C LEU A 210 12.13 -5.13 19.98
N ASN A 211 11.13 -4.50 20.63
CA ASN A 211 11.26 -4.06 22.01
C ASN A 211 11.37 -5.24 23.00
N LEU A 212 10.61 -6.32 22.77
CA LEU A 212 10.73 -7.55 23.55
C LEU A 212 12.10 -8.20 23.36
N ALA A 213 12.59 -8.30 22.12
CA ALA A 213 13.92 -8.82 21.83
C ALA A 213 15.02 -7.99 22.52
N LYS A 214 14.92 -6.65 22.47
CA LYS A 214 15.82 -5.74 23.16
C LYS A 214 15.79 -5.93 24.68
N SER A 215 14.60 -6.09 25.26
CA SER A 215 14.44 -6.32 26.70
C SER A 215 15.03 -7.66 27.12
N ALA A 216 14.79 -8.72 26.35
CA ALA A 216 15.37 -10.04 26.57
C ALA A 216 16.90 -10.01 26.45
N PHE A 217 17.45 -9.32 25.45
CA PHE A 217 18.89 -9.12 25.30
C PHE A 217 19.50 -8.44 26.53
N LEU A 218 18.94 -7.32 26.99
CA LEU A 218 19.43 -6.60 28.17
C LEU A 218 19.35 -7.45 29.45
N ALA A 219 18.28 -8.23 29.61
CA ALA A 219 18.16 -9.15 30.74
C ALA A 219 19.24 -10.24 30.70
N ASN A 220 19.46 -10.86 29.54
CA ASN A 220 20.48 -11.89 29.36
C ASN A 220 21.88 -11.33 29.61
N MET A 221 22.22 -10.18 29.04
CA MET A 221 23.51 -9.52 29.27
C MET A 221 23.72 -9.17 30.75
N SER A 222 22.67 -8.72 31.45
CA SER A 222 22.75 -8.45 32.88
C SER A 222 23.08 -9.72 33.69
N HIS A 223 22.52 -10.87 33.33
CA HIS A 223 22.82 -12.15 33.98
C HIS A 223 24.22 -12.66 33.65
N GLU A 224 24.63 -12.56 32.39
CA GLU A 224 25.95 -12.97 31.93
C GLU A 224 27.07 -12.12 32.51
N ILE A 225 26.84 -10.83 32.76
CA ILE A 225 27.79 -9.94 33.46
C ILE A 225 27.83 -10.25 34.97
N ARG A 226 26.67 -10.47 35.61
CA ARG A 226 26.60 -10.65 37.07
C ARG A 226 27.32 -11.91 37.54
N THR A 227 27.29 -12.98 36.75
CA THR A 227 27.89 -14.28 37.12
C THR A 227 29.42 -14.22 37.32
N PRO A 228 30.23 -13.80 36.32
CA PRO A 228 31.67 -13.65 36.49
C PRO A 228 32.03 -12.56 37.51
N LEU A 229 31.27 -11.45 37.56
CA LEU A 229 31.48 -10.41 38.57
C LEU A 229 31.29 -10.95 40.00
N GLY A 230 30.23 -11.73 40.24
CA GLY A 230 29.96 -12.36 41.51
C GLY A 230 31.06 -13.35 41.93
N ALA A 231 31.57 -14.13 40.97
CA ALA A 231 32.71 -15.01 41.21
C ALA A 231 33.96 -14.22 41.61
N ILE A 232 34.31 -13.15 40.87
CA ILE A 232 35.45 -12.28 41.19
C ILE A 232 35.33 -11.72 42.61
N MET A 233 34.17 -11.14 42.95
CA MET A 233 33.94 -10.58 44.28
C MET A 233 34.07 -11.64 45.39
N GLY A 234 33.52 -12.84 45.17
CA GLY A 234 33.62 -13.95 46.12
C GLY A 234 35.07 -14.37 46.38
N PHE A 235 35.86 -14.57 45.33
CA PHE A 235 37.26 -14.97 45.47
C PHE A 235 38.16 -13.85 46.03
N VAL A 236 37.87 -12.58 45.73
CA VAL A 236 38.54 -11.44 46.37
C VAL A 236 38.25 -11.40 47.88
N SER A 237 37.02 -11.73 48.30
CA SER A 237 36.68 -11.84 49.72
C SER A 237 37.44 -12.97 50.40
N LEU A 238 37.60 -14.12 49.75
CA LEU A 238 38.38 -15.24 50.28
C LEU A 238 39.87 -14.88 50.43
N LEU A 239 40.45 -14.17 49.46
CA LEU A 239 41.83 -13.67 49.55
C LEU A 239 42.08 -12.69 50.72
N SER A 240 41.02 -12.11 51.29
CA SER A 240 41.10 -11.19 52.42
C SER A 240 41.05 -11.91 53.77
N ASP A 241 40.81 -13.24 53.78
CA ASP A 241 40.77 -14.05 55.00
C ASP A 241 42.18 -14.39 55.48
N ALA A 242 42.42 -14.23 56.78
CA ALA A 242 43.74 -14.34 57.41
C ALA A 242 44.28 -15.79 57.40
N ASP A 243 43.40 -16.78 57.27
CA ASP A 243 43.75 -18.20 57.25
C ASP A 243 44.06 -18.74 55.83
N THR A 244 43.96 -17.89 54.80
CA THR A 244 44.18 -18.30 53.40
C THR A 244 45.64 -18.65 53.15
N THR A 245 45.89 -19.87 52.67
CA THR A 245 47.25 -20.33 52.37
C THR A 245 47.79 -19.73 51.06
N SER A 246 49.11 -19.80 50.86
CA SER A 246 49.74 -19.33 49.60
C SER A 246 49.31 -20.14 48.38
N LEU A 247 48.98 -21.43 48.56
CA LEU A 247 48.46 -22.28 47.49
C LEU A 247 47.03 -21.88 47.10
N GLU A 248 46.14 -21.71 48.08
CA GLU A 248 44.76 -21.25 47.86
C GLU A 248 44.74 -19.85 47.24
N THR A 249 45.64 -18.96 47.67
CA THR A 249 45.83 -17.64 47.08
C THR A 249 46.09 -17.73 45.57
N SER A 250 47.02 -18.63 45.16
CA SER A 250 47.34 -18.84 43.75
C SER A 250 46.15 -19.36 42.95
N GLU A 251 45.37 -20.28 43.52
CA GLU A 251 44.16 -20.81 42.88
C GLU A 251 43.05 -19.75 42.76
N HIS A 252 42.79 -18.98 43.81
CA HIS A 252 41.82 -17.88 43.79
C HIS A 252 42.19 -16.81 42.76
N LEU A 253 43.46 -16.41 42.68
CA LEU A 253 43.95 -15.47 41.66
C LEU A 253 43.73 -16.00 40.23
N LYS A 254 43.97 -17.29 39.97
CA LYS A 254 43.69 -17.91 38.67
C LYS A 254 42.21 -17.91 38.32
N ILE A 255 41.33 -18.08 39.30
CA ILE A 255 39.88 -18.04 39.07
C ILE A 255 39.43 -16.61 38.77
N ILE A 256 39.91 -15.62 39.54
CA ILE A 256 39.65 -14.20 39.29
C ILE A 256 40.08 -13.83 37.86
N ASP A 257 41.32 -14.17 37.47
CA ASP A 257 41.86 -13.86 36.14
C ASP A 257 40.98 -14.42 35.01
N ARG A 258 40.55 -15.68 35.13
CA ARG A 258 39.66 -16.32 34.16
C ARG A 258 38.30 -15.62 34.03
N HIS A 259 37.70 -15.23 35.15
CA HIS A 259 36.41 -14.53 35.15
C HIS A 259 36.54 -13.09 34.64
N THR A 260 37.67 -12.41 34.89
CA THR A 260 37.96 -11.09 34.31
C THR A 260 38.07 -11.17 32.79
N HIS A 261 38.81 -12.15 32.25
CA HIS A 261 38.89 -12.38 30.81
C HIS A 261 37.53 -12.75 30.21
N HIS A 262 36.70 -13.52 30.92
CA HIS A 262 35.35 -13.82 30.46
C HIS A 262 34.47 -12.58 30.40
N LEU A 263 34.51 -11.74 31.44
CA LEU A 263 33.75 -10.49 31.49
C LEU A 263 34.18 -9.52 30.39
N LEU A 264 35.48 -9.39 30.13
CA LEU A 264 35.99 -8.55 29.04
C LEU A 264 35.43 -8.99 27.68
N ARG A 265 35.40 -10.30 27.42
CA ARG A 265 34.79 -10.85 26.19
C ARG A 265 33.32 -10.48 26.05
N ILE A 266 32.53 -10.58 27.13
CA ILE A 266 31.10 -10.19 27.10
C ILE A 266 30.96 -8.70 26.74
N VAL A 267 31.82 -7.84 27.31
CA VAL A 267 31.80 -6.40 27.00
C VAL A 267 32.17 -6.15 25.54
N ASP A 268 33.21 -6.81 25.03
CA ASP A 268 33.64 -6.69 23.63
C ASP A 268 32.52 -7.16 22.67
N ASP A 269 31.87 -8.29 22.97
CA ASP A 269 30.76 -8.83 22.18
C ASP A 269 29.57 -7.83 22.13
N ILE A 270 29.26 -7.16 23.24
CA ILE A 270 28.23 -6.11 23.28
C ILE A 270 28.66 -4.91 22.44
N LEU A 271 29.90 -4.46 22.56
CA LEU A 271 30.40 -3.32 21.79
C LEU A 271 30.38 -3.60 20.29
N ASP A 272 30.78 -4.79 19.87
CA ASP A 272 30.75 -5.18 18.47
C ASP A 272 29.32 -5.28 17.94
N LEU A 273 28.38 -5.83 18.71
CA LEU A 273 26.95 -5.78 18.35
C LEU A 273 26.46 -4.34 18.16
N THR A 274 26.82 -3.40 19.03
CA THR A 274 26.42 -2.00 18.87
C THR A 274 27.05 -1.32 17.65
N LYS A 275 28.28 -1.70 17.27
CA LYS A 275 28.90 -1.23 16.02
C LYS A 275 28.15 -1.77 14.81
N VAL A 276 27.75 -3.05 14.83
CA VAL A 276 26.95 -3.66 13.77
C VAL A 276 25.59 -2.96 13.63
N GLU A 277 24.85 -2.79 14.72
CA GLU A 277 23.51 -2.16 14.70
C GLU A 277 23.56 -0.69 14.22
N SER A 278 24.62 0.03 14.57
CA SER A 278 24.80 1.42 14.12
C SER A 278 25.45 1.55 12.75
N GLY A 279 25.73 0.44 12.05
CA GLY A 279 26.41 0.44 10.75
C GLY A 279 27.84 0.98 10.81
N ARG A 280 28.46 0.99 12.00
CA ARG A 280 29.82 1.50 12.26
C ARG A 280 30.87 0.40 12.31
N MET A 281 30.52 -0.84 12.02
CA MET A 281 31.49 -1.91 11.84
C MET A 281 32.15 -1.76 10.46
N SER A 282 33.42 -1.41 10.44
CA SER A 282 34.24 -1.32 9.23
C SER A 282 35.31 -2.40 9.24
N ALA A 283 35.49 -3.09 8.11
CA ALA A 283 36.66 -3.92 7.88
C ALA A 283 37.79 -3.03 7.33
N GLU A 284 38.98 -3.14 7.91
CA GLU A 284 40.18 -2.51 7.36
C GLU A 284 40.87 -3.50 6.43
N LEU A 285 41.04 -3.11 5.17
CA LEU A 285 41.80 -3.91 4.22
C LEU A 285 43.29 -3.81 4.58
N SER A 286 43.91 -4.94 4.90
CA SER A 286 45.35 -4.98 5.20
C SER A 286 46.03 -6.12 4.48
N GLU A 287 47.30 -5.90 4.16
CA GLU A 287 48.15 -6.92 3.55
C GLU A 287 48.81 -7.75 4.66
N PHE A 288 48.59 -9.07 4.65
CA PHE A 288 49.16 -9.97 5.65
C PHE A 288 49.66 -11.28 5.03
N SER A 289 50.61 -11.94 5.71
CA SER A 289 51.09 -13.25 5.28
C SER A 289 50.08 -14.33 5.67
N LEU A 290 49.43 -14.92 4.67
CA LEU A 290 48.50 -16.02 4.86
C LEU A 290 49.22 -17.27 5.40
N VAL A 291 50.46 -17.50 4.98
CA VAL A 291 51.27 -18.63 5.45
C VAL A 291 51.58 -18.48 6.94
N GLN A 292 52.00 -17.28 7.36
CA GLN A 292 52.27 -17.01 8.78
C GLN A 292 51.00 -17.12 9.62
N PHE A 293 49.90 -16.51 9.17
CA PHE A 293 48.60 -16.60 9.84
C PHE A 293 48.14 -18.06 10.02
N LEU A 294 48.21 -18.87 8.96
CA LEU A 294 47.82 -20.28 9.02
C LEU A 294 48.74 -21.10 9.93
N ALA A 295 50.04 -20.78 10.00
CA ALA A 295 50.98 -21.45 10.90
C ALA A 295 50.69 -21.11 12.37
N GLU A 296 50.44 -19.84 12.68
CA GLU A 296 50.04 -19.37 14.02
C GLU A 296 48.70 -20.00 14.44
N PHE A 297 47.71 -19.97 13.54
CA PHE A 297 46.41 -20.60 13.75
C PHE A 297 46.53 -22.10 13.98
N SER A 298 47.32 -22.81 13.16
CA SER A 298 47.48 -24.26 13.29
C SER A 298 48.14 -24.64 14.61
N SER A 299 49.09 -23.84 15.08
CA SER A 299 49.75 -24.03 16.37
C SER A 299 48.77 -23.85 17.54
N PHE A 300 47.96 -22.80 17.48
CA PHE A 300 46.89 -22.54 18.45
C PHE A 300 45.83 -23.66 18.45
N ALA A 301 45.33 -24.05 17.27
CA ALA A 301 44.33 -25.10 17.11
C ALA A 301 44.85 -26.46 17.58
N ALA A 302 46.11 -26.80 17.31
CA ALA A 302 46.73 -28.03 17.78
C ALA A 302 46.85 -28.08 19.32
N LEU A 303 47.16 -26.94 19.96
CA LEU A 303 47.16 -26.84 21.41
C LEU A 303 45.77 -27.10 21.99
N LYS A 304 44.73 -26.45 21.44
CA LYS A 304 43.33 -26.63 21.87
C LYS A 304 42.82 -28.06 21.64
N ALA A 305 43.19 -28.68 20.52
CA ALA A 305 42.85 -30.06 20.23
C ALA A 305 43.46 -31.03 21.26
N ARG A 306 44.74 -30.83 21.62
CA ARG A 306 45.41 -31.64 22.65
C ARG A 306 44.77 -31.51 24.03
N GLU A 307 44.30 -30.32 24.42
CA GLU A 307 43.53 -30.13 25.66
C GLU A 307 42.26 -31.00 25.73
N HIS A 308 41.74 -31.43 24.57
CA HIS A 308 40.55 -32.28 24.44
C HIS A 308 40.89 -33.70 23.95
N GLY A 309 42.17 -34.10 23.91
CA GLY A 309 42.60 -35.42 23.45
C GLY A 309 42.46 -35.66 21.94
N LEU A 310 42.39 -34.61 21.13
CA LEU A 310 42.25 -34.66 19.68
C LEU A 310 43.57 -34.32 18.98
N SER A 311 43.77 -34.85 17.77
CA SER A 311 44.84 -34.45 16.84
C SER A 311 44.30 -33.46 15.81
N PHE A 312 45.04 -32.38 15.56
CA PHE A 312 44.73 -31.41 14.51
C PHE A 312 45.84 -31.44 13.46
N GLU A 313 45.46 -31.59 12.20
CA GLU A 313 46.38 -31.59 11.06
C GLU A 313 45.79 -30.71 9.96
N PHE A 314 46.62 -29.82 9.40
CA PHE A 314 46.23 -28.90 8.33
C PHE A 314 47.05 -29.22 7.09
N THR A 315 46.36 -29.45 5.95
CA THR A 315 47.00 -29.78 4.68
C THR A 315 46.46 -28.85 3.59
N ALA A 316 47.34 -28.19 2.84
CA ALA A 316 46.97 -27.42 1.68
C ALA A 316 47.10 -28.27 0.41
N GLU A 317 46.02 -28.38 -0.39
CA GLU A 317 46.02 -29.14 -1.65
C GLU A 317 46.76 -28.43 -2.80
N SER A 318 47.11 -27.15 -2.63
CA SER A 318 47.75 -26.33 -3.65
C SER A 318 48.68 -25.29 -3.02
N LEU A 319 49.52 -24.66 -3.86
CA LEU A 319 50.34 -23.52 -3.46
C LEU A 319 49.45 -22.37 -3.00
N ILE A 320 49.54 -22.05 -1.71
CA ILE A 320 48.87 -20.90 -1.11
C ILE A 320 49.74 -19.65 -1.31
N PRO A 321 49.12 -18.52 -1.69
CA PRO A 321 49.84 -17.26 -1.83
C PRO A 321 50.38 -16.83 -0.46
N ASP A 322 51.60 -16.31 -0.45
CA ASP A 322 52.24 -15.86 0.80
C ASP A 322 51.51 -14.63 1.34
N LEU A 323 51.21 -13.66 0.48
CA LEU A 323 50.65 -12.37 0.84
C LEU A 323 49.26 -12.18 0.23
N ILE A 324 48.28 -11.80 1.04
CA ILE A 324 46.92 -11.48 0.58
C ILE A 324 46.46 -10.14 1.16
N VAL A 325 45.65 -9.42 0.38
CA VAL A 325 44.94 -8.22 0.82
C VAL A 325 43.49 -8.62 1.05
N SER A 326 43.00 -8.47 2.28
CA SER A 326 41.63 -8.81 2.67
C SER A 326 41.06 -7.82 3.65
#